data_AF-A0A959CJC1-F1
#
_entry.id   AF-A0A959CJC1-F1
#
_cell.length_a   1.000
_cell.length_b   1.000
_cell.length_c   1.000
_cell.angle_alpha   90.00
_cell.angle_beta   90.00
_cell.angle_gamma   90.00
#
_symmetry.space_group_name_H-M   'P 1'
#
loop_
_entity.id
_entity.type
_entity.pdbx_description
1 polymer ?
#
loop_
_entity_poly.entity_id
_entity_poly.type
_entity_poly.pdbx_seq_one_letter_code
_entity_poly.pdbx_strand_id
1 'polypeptide(L)'
;VVVDNNDNISLLGRAGVQVYVDGKPSPLGAADLAAFLKTVQSDEIEAIEVITNPSSRYDAEGNAGIINIRMKKDKRLGANANVNLGYSVGKVPQYNGTISGNYRNEKLNTFGSYSHSEGQNRNFMELYRRQLGMFYDQSNRQGDEWSS
;
A
#
# COMPACT_ATOMS: atom_id res chain seq x y z
N VAL A 1 34.14 -9.84 0.95
CA VAL A 1 33.29 -10.94 1.47
C VAL A 1 33.53 -12.14 0.59
N VAL A 2 33.90 -13.29 1.15
CA VAL A 2 34.07 -14.53 0.39
C VAL A 2 32.87 -15.41 0.72
N VAL A 3 32.15 -15.84 -0.30
CA VAL A 3 31.08 -16.83 -0.19
C VAL A 3 31.67 -18.16 -0.62
N ASP A 4 31.80 -19.11 0.30
CA ASP A 4 32.22 -20.48 -0.03
C ASP A 4 30.99 -21.33 -0.41
N ASN A 5 31.22 -22.39 -1.20
CA ASN A 5 30.26 -23.33 -1.80
C ASN A 5 29.39 -24.11 -0.78
N ASN A 6 29.50 -23.82 0.51
CA ASN A 6 28.74 -24.41 1.61
C ASN A 6 27.75 -23.43 2.28
N ASP A 7 27.42 -22.30 1.63
CA ASP A 7 26.51 -21.24 2.13
C ASP A 7 26.93 -20.64 3.50
N ASN A 8 28.15 -20.94 3.99
CA ASN A 8 28.68 -20.38 5.22
C ASN A 8 29.24 -18.97 4.99
N ILE A 9 28.48 -17.93 5.36
CA ILE A 9 28.98 -16.56 5.36
C ILE A 9 29.96 -16.38 6.52
N SER A 10 31.25 -16.21 6.19
CA SER A 10 32.28 -15.84 7.16
C SER A 10 32.82 -14.44 6.85
N LEU A 11 32.88 -13.59 7.87
CA LEU A 11 33.61 -12.33 7.81
C LEU A 11 35.00 -12.55 8.38
N LEU A 12 36.02 -12.42 7.54
CA LEU A 12 37.43 -12.48 7.96
C LEU A 12 37.80 -13.75 8.75
N GLY A 13 37.13 -14.88 8.48
CA GLY A 13 37.40 -16.16 9.17
C GLY A 13 36.85 -16.27 10.59
N ARG A 14 35.95 -15.36 11.03
CA ARG A 14 35.32 -15.40 12.36
C ARG A 14 33.82 -15.70 12.27
N ALA A 15 33.36 -16.67 13.06
CA ALA A 15 31.94 -16.95 13.27
C ALA A 15 31.34 -15.99 14.33
N GLY A 16 30.04 -15.67 14.23
CA GLY A 16 29.34 -14.81 15.20
C GLY A 16 29.14 -13.35 14.77
N VAL A 17 28.87 -13.11 13.49
CA VAL A 17 28.54 -11.77 12.97
C VAL A 17 27.12 -11.39 13.38
N GLN A 18 26.96 -10.18 13.90
CA GLN A 18 25.64 -9.63 14.23
C GLN A 18 25.04 -8.91 13.02
N VAL A 19 23.79 -9.24 12.68
CA VAL A 19 23.09 -8.65 11.53
C VAL A 19 22.16 -7.55 12.02
N TYR A 20 22.20 -6.41 11.34
CA TYR A 20 21.30 -5.28 11.53
C TYR A 20 20.52 -5.03 10.25
N VAL A 21 19.26 -4.61 10.38
CA VAL A 21 18.43 -4.14 9.27
C VAL A 21 17.99 -2.72 9.62
N ASP A 22 18.36 -1.76 8.77
CA ASP A 22 18.14 -0.32 9.00
C ASP A 22 18.60 0.17 10.38
N GLY A 23 19.76 -0.31 10.83
CA GLY A 23 20.33 0.07 12.13
C GLY A 23 19.64 -0.53 13.35
N LYS A 24 18.72 -1.49 13.17
CA LYS A 24 18.11 -2.28 14.26
C LYS A 24 18.68 -3.70 14.28
N PRO A 25 19.00 -4.26 15.46
CA PRO A 25 19.51 -5.63 15.56
C PRO A 25 18.45 -6.61 15.06
N SER A 26 18.86 -7.49 14.17
CA SER A 26 18.04 -8.56 13.61
C SER A 26 18.36 -9.88 14.32
N PRO A 27 17.36 -10.74 14.58
CA PRO A 27 17.61 -12.08 15.10
C PRO A 27 18.27 -13.01 14.07
N LEU A 28 18.47 -12.55 12.83
CA LEU A 28 19.11 -13.31 11.76
C LEU A 28 20.58 -13.55 12.09
N GLY A 29 20.99 -14.82 12.13
CA GLY A 29 22.40 -15.20 12.15
C GLY A 29 23.05 -15.10 10.77
N ALA A 30 24.38 -15.25 10.71
CA ALA A 30 25.12 -15.23 9.44
C ALA A 30 24.67 -16.31 8.43
N ALA A 31 24.18 -17.45 8.90
CA ALA A 31 23.65 -18.51 8.05
C ALA A 31 22.29 -18.12 7.42
N ASP A 32 21.42 -17.45 8.19
CA ASP A 32 20.11 -17.02 7.74
C ASP A 32 20.17 -15.76 6.88
N LEU A 33 21.26 -14.99 6.99
CA LEU A 33 21.52 -13.83 6.14
C LEU A 33 21.56 -14.20 4.66
N ALA A 34 22.19 -15.32 4.29
CA ALA A 34 22.24 -15.78 2.91
C ALA A 34 20.84 -16.08 2.37
N ALA A 35 20.00 -16.73 3.17
CA ALA A 35 18.61 -17.02 2.82
C ALA A 35 17.78 -15.73 2.73
N PHE A 36 17.94 -14.82 3.67
CA PHE A 36 17.27 -13.52 3.67
C PHE A 36 17.64 -12.69 2.44
N LEU A 37 18.93 -12.56 2.10
CA LEU A 37 19.39 -11.85 0.91
C LEU A 37 18.93 -12.50 -0.40
N LYS A 38 18.67 -13.82 -0.41
CA LYS A 38 18.04 -14.52 -1.56
C LYS A 38 16.55 -14.20 -1.70
N THR A 39 15.86 -13.83 -0.61
CA THR A 39 14.42 -13.48 -0.62
C THR A 39 14.15 -12.00 -0.90
N VAL A 40 15.09 -11.12 -0.56
CA VAL A 40 14.98 -9.68 -0.77
C VAL A 40 15.39 -9.35 -2.21
N GLN A 41 14.58 -8.53 -2.90
CA GLN A 41 14.94 -8.12 -4.25
C GLN A 41 16.13 -7.14 -4.20
N SER A 42 17.05 -7.23 -5.16
CA SER A 42 18.26 -6.40 -5.17
C SER A 42 17.98 -4.90 -5.27
N ASP A 43 16.83 -4.50 -5.80
CA ASP A 43 16.37 -3.12 -5.90
C ASP A 43 15.80 -2.57 -4.59
N GLU A 44 15.47 -3.42 -3.62
CA GLU A 44 15.01 -3.08 -2.26
C GLU A 44 16.18 -2.81 -1.29
N ILE A 45 17.42 -3.13 -1.66
CA ILE A 45 18.62 -2.89 -0.83
C ILE A 45 19.29 -1.59 -1.28
N GLU A 46 19.48 -0.64 -0.36
CA GLU A 46 20.23 0.61 -0.60
C GLU A 46 21.74 0.35 -0.50
N ALA A 47 22.18 -0.29 0.59
CA ALA A 47 23.59 -0.58 0.83
C ALA A 47 23.75 -1.72 1.85
N ILE A 48 24.85 -2.46 1.75
CA ILE A 48 25.29 -3.41 2.78
C ILE A 48 26.58 -2.88 3.38
N GLU A 49 26.53 -2.50 4.65
CA GLU A 49 27.65 -1.92 5.40
C GLU A 49 28.28 -2.98 6.29
N VAL A 50 29.62 -3.02 6.32
CA VAL A 50 30.37 -3.91 7.20
C VAL A 50 31.14 -3.06 8.21
N ILE A 51 30.85 -3.25 9.48
CA ILE A 51 31.46 -2.52 10.59
C ILE A 51 32.36 -3.49 11.36
N THR A 52 33.66 -3.42 11.10
CA THR A 52 34.67 -4.34 11.67
C THR A 52 35.15 -3.94 13.07
N ASN A 53 34.87 -2.71 13.51
CA ASN A 53 35.21 -2.20 14.83
C ASN A 53 33.99 -1.52 15.48
N PRO A 54 33.05 -2.30 16.04
CA PRO A 54 31.90 -1.72 16.73
C PRO A 54 32.37 -0.91 17.95
N SER A 55 31.88 0.33 18.08
CA SER A 55 32.09 1.10 19.30
C SER A 55 31.24 0.53 20.45
N SER A 56 31.53 0.91 21.69
CA SER A 56 30.86 0.45 22.92
C SER A 56 29.33 0.64 22.97
N ARG A 57 28.72 1.26 21.95
CA ARG A 57 27.27 1.38 21.80
C ARG A 57 26.61 0.09 21.26
N TYR A 58 27.37 -0.79 20.63
CA TYR A 58 26.89 -2.02 20.00
C TYR A 58 27.31 -3.25 20.80
N ASP A 59 27.07 -3.20 22.11
CA ASP A 59 27.62 -4.15 23.06
C ASP A 59 26.97 -5.54 22.94
N ALA A 60 27.82 -6.54 23.22
CA ALA A 60 27.54 -7.98 23.34
C ALA A 60 27.27 -8.77 22.04
N GLU A 61 28.31 -9.45 21.50
CA GLU A 61 28.28 -10.91 21.27
C GLU A 61 29.54 -11.47 20.57
N GLY A 62 30.38 -10.67 19.90
CA GLY A 62 31.56 -11.27 19.29
C GLY A 62 32.47 -10.36 18.50
N ASN A 63 33.75 -10.71 18.53
CA ASN A 63 34.89 -10.11 17.83
C ASN A 63 34.79 -10.18 16.27
N ALA A 64 33.61 -10.48 15.70
CA ALA A 64 33.40 -10.82 14.28
C ALA A 64 32.86 -9.65 13.42
N GLY A 65 32.48 -8.53 14.05
CA GLY A 65 31.95 -7.35 13.36
C GLY A 65 30.45 -7.40 13.10
N ILE A 66 29.91 -6.29 12.61
CA ILE A 66 28.48 -6.08 12.34
C ILE A 66 28.25 -5.96 10.83
N ILE A 67 27.19 -6.61 10.32
CA ILE A 67 26.66 -6.33 8.98
C ILE A 67 25.37 -5.55 9.14
N ASN A 68 25.29 -4.35 8.55
CA ASN A 68 24.07 -3.55 8.51
C ASN A 68 23.54 -3.51 7.09
N ILE A 69 22.33 -4.02 6.90
CA ILE A 69 21.59 -3.98 5.64
C ILE A 69 20.73 -2.73 5.66
N ARG A 70 21.07 -1.74 4.82
CA ARG A 70 20.25 -0.55 4.62
C ARG A 70 19.24 -0.84 3.52
N MET A 71 17.96 -0.83 3.88
CA MET A 71 16.87 -1.03 2.93
C MET A 71 16.57 0.28 2.23
N LYS A 72 16.25 0.20 0.94
CA LYS A 72 15.80 1.33 0.14
C LYS A 72 14.42 1.75 0.65
N LYS A 73 14.37 2.90 1.32
CA LYS A 73 13.09 3.48 1.74
C LYS A 73 12.25 3.75 0.50
N ASP A 74 11.00 3.31 0.53
CA ASP A 74 10.03 3.64 -0.52
C ASP A 74 9.89 5.17 -0.60
N LYS A 75 10.57 5.75 -1.59
CA LYS A 75 10.56 7.19 -1.88
C LYS A 75 9.40 7.54 -2.79
N ARG A 76 8.22 6.92 -2.64
CA ARG A 76 6.95 7.49 -3.12
C ARG A 76 6.57 8.79 -2.38
N LEU A 77 7.58 9.63 -2.14
CA LEU A 77 7.50 11.01 -1.76
C LEU A 77 6.97 11.78 -2.97
N GLY A 78 6.11 12.75 -2.70
CA GLY A 78 5.47 13.56 -3.73
C GLY A 78 3.95 13.55 -3.60
N ALA A 79 3.33 14.24 -4.55
CA ALA A 79 1.88 14.38 -4.63
C ALA A 79 1.31 13.38 -5.63
N ASN A 80 0.25 12.68 -5.25
CA ASN A 80 -0.60 11.94 -6.17
C ASN A 80 -1.99 12.54 -6.11
N ALA A 81 -2.61 12.75 -7.27
CA ALA A 81 -3.99 13.17 -7.37
C ALA A 81 -4.75 12.22 -8.31
N ASN A 82 -6.01 11.97 -8.00
CA ASN A 82 -6.93 11.23 -8.83
C ASN A 82 -8.20 12.05 -9.02
N VAL A 83 -8.64 12.12 -10.28
CA VAL A 83 -9.92 12.73 -10.66
C VAL A 83 -10.76 11.64 -11.29
N ASN A 84 -11.94 11.43 -10.74
CA ASN A 84 -12.95 10.52 -11.26
C ASN A 84 -14.15 11.35 -11.68
N LEU A 85 -14.62 11.15 -12.91
CA LEU A 85 -15.85 11.71 -13.42
C LEU A 85 -16.68 10.56 -13.95
N GLY A 86 -17.94 10.49 -13.53
CA GLY A 86 -18.88 9.50 -13.99
C GLY A 86 -20.13 10.16 -14.54
N TYR A 87 -20.59 9.61 -15.65
CA TYR A 87 -21.87 9.93 -16.25
C TYR A 87 -22.61 8.63 -16.52
N SER A 88 -23.87 8.56 -16.11
CA SER A 88 -24.72 7.40 -16.32
C SER A 88 -26.02 7.81 -17.01
N VAL A 89 -26.40 7.03 -18.03
CA VAL A 89 -27.63 7.23 -18.80
C VAL A 89 -28.57 6.07 -18.52
N GLY A 90 -29.58 6.32 -17.68
CA GLY A 90 -30.72 5.43 -17.46
C GLY A 90 -32.03 6.10 -17.91
N LYS A 91 -33.11 5.93 -17.14
CA LYS A 91 -34.35 6.71 -17.34
C LYS A 91 -34.17 8.21 -17.07
N VAL A 92 -33.14 8.57 -16.31
CA VAL A 92 -32.73 9.93 -15.99
C VAL A 92 -31.20 10.00 -15.97
N PRO A 93 -30.60 11.13 -16.39
CA PRO A 93 -29.15 11.31 -16.35
C PRO A 93 -28.67 11.45 -14.90
N GLN A 94 -27.49 10.91 -14.62
CA GLN A 94 -26.80 11.06 -13.34
C GLN A 94 -25.34 11.42 -13.58
N TYR A 95 -24.82 12.32 -12.75
CA TYR A 95 -23.46 12.82 -12.81
C TYR A 95 -22.79 12.65 -11.46
N ASN A 96 -21.53 12.23 -11.45
CA ASN A 96 -20.71 12.28 -10.25
C ASN A 96 -19.29 12.71 -10.60
N GLY A 97 -18.64 13.35 -9.62
CA GLY A 97 -17.28 13.81 -9.72
C GLY A 97 -16.60 13.68 -8.36
N THR A 98 -15.44 13.04 -8.35
CA THR A 98 -14.60 12.94 -7.16
C THR A 98 -13.19 13.37 -7.50
N ILE A 99 -12.66 14.31 -6.73
CA ILE A 99 -11.24 14.66 -6.73
C ILE A 99 -10.63 14.21 -5.42
N SER A 100 -9.52 13.50 -5.49
CA SER A 100 -8.78 13.04 -4.31
C SER A 100 -7.29 13.23 -4.52
N GLY A 101 -6.57 13.43 -3.42
CA GLY A 101 -5.13 13.57 -3.48
C GLY A 101 -4.46 13.15 -2.19
N ASN A 102 -3.20 12.75 -2.31
CA ASN A 102 -2.31 12.55 -1.18
C ASN A 102 -0.97 13.22 -1.45
N TYR A 103 -0.36 13.71 -0.39
CA TYR A 103 1.01 14.21 -0.39
C TYR A 103 1.79 13.52 0.72
N ARG A 104 2.90 12.89 0.33
CA ARG A 104 3.80 12.21 1.26
C ARG A 104 5.18 12.83 1.20
N ASN A 105 5.72 13.16 2.36
CA ASN A 105 7.13 13.48 2.55
C ASN A 105 7.70 12.67 3.72
N GLU A 106 9.01 12.75 3.98
CA GLU A 106 9.72 11.92 4.98
C GLU A 106 9.17 12.07 6.41
N LYS A 107 8.47 13.15 6.71
CA LYS A 107 7.94 13.49 8.04
C LYS A 107 6.41 13.54 8.12
N LEU A 108 5.72 13.62 6.98
CA LEU A 108 4.30 13.95 6.93
C LEU A 108 3.62 13.21 5.78
N ASN A 109 2.45 12.64 6.06
CA ASN A 109 1.58 12.02 5.06
C ASN A 109 0.17 12.60 5.23
N THR A 110 -0.27 13.40 4.26
CA THR A 110 -1.60 14.03 4.25
C THR A 110 -2.40 13.55 3.06
N PHE A 111 -3.71 13.47 3.22
CA PHE A 111 -4.64 13.08 2.16
C PHE A 111 -5.97 13.83 2.32
N GLY A 112 -6.70 13.97 1.21
CA GLY A 112 -8.01 14.59 1.20
C GLY A 112 -8.78 14.25 -0.07
N SER A 113 -10.10 14.35 0.00
CA SER A 113 -10.98 14.15 -1.14
C SER A 113 -12.22 15.03 -1.06
N TYR A 114 -12.73 15.42 -2.22
CA TYR A 114 -13.98 16.12 -2.40
C TYR A 114 -14.81 15.36 -3.45
N SER A 115 -16.07 15.10 -3.13
CA SER A 115 -17.00 14.39 -3.99
C SER A 115 -18.25 15.21 -4.15
N HIS A 116 -18.76 15.28 -5.38
CA HIS A 116 -20.03 15.87 -5.72
C HIS A 116 -20.80 14.90 -6.61
N SER A 117 -22.09 14.77 -6.37
CA SER A 117 -22.95 13.90 -7.15
C SER A 117 -24.34 14.47 -7.25
N GLU A 118 -24.88 14.43 -8.47
CA GLU A 118 -26.19 14.92 -8.81
C GLU A 118 -26.93 13.87 -9.62
N GLY A 119 -28.17 13.60 -9.23
CA GLY A 119 -28.98 12.60 -9.89
C GLY A 119 -30.45 12.78 -9.61
N GLN A 120 -31.25 12.26 -10.53
CA GLN A 120 -32.68 12.10 -10.30
C GLN A 120 -32.99 10.63 -10.06
N ASN A 121 -34.01 10.35 -9.27
CA ASN A 121 -34.61 9.03 -9.17
C ASN A 121 -36.05 9.11 -9.67
N ARG A 122 -36.47 8.17 -10.53
CA ARG A 122 -37.86 8.08 -11.01
C ARG A 122 -38.42 6.69 -10.76
N ASN A 123 -39.42 6.62 -9.89
CA ASN A 123 -40.15 5.41 -9.60
C ASN A 123 -41.42 5.35 -10.44
N PHE A 124 -41.63 4.21 -11.09
CA PHE A 124 -42.83 3.92 -11.88
C PHE A 124 -43.54 2.74 -11.23
N MET A 125 -44.81 2.92 -10.91
CA MET A 125 -45.69 1.84 -10.44
C MET A 125 -46.83 1.68 -11.42
N GLU A 126 -46.93 0.49 -12.02
CA GLU A 126 -48.03 0.09 -12.90
C GLU A 126 -48.81 -1.03 -12.19
N LEU A 127 -50.11 -0.79 -11.93
CA LEU A 127 -50.99 -1.73 -11.26
C LEU A 127 -52.03 -2.25 -12.25
N TYR A 128 -51.91 -3.53 -12.62
CA TYR A 128 -52.91 -4.21 -13.44
C TYR A 128 -53.89 -4.99 -12.56
N ARG A 129 -55.16 -4.57 -12.53
CA ARG A 129 -56.23 -5.28 -11.79
C ARG A 129 -57.28 -5.82 -12.76
N ARG A 130 -57.56 -7.13 -12.68
CA ARG A 130 -58.67 -7.78 -13.41
C ARG A 130 -59.75 -8.22 -12.43
N GLN A 131 -60.96 -7.70 -12.57
CA GLN A 131 -62.12 -8.10 -11.74
C GLN A 131 -63.37 -8.20 -12.61
N LEU A 132 -64.06 -9.36 -12.61
CA LEU A 132 -65.31 -9.61 -13.35
C LEU A 132 -65.25 -9.25 -14.86
N GLY A 133 -64.12 -9.49 -15.53
CA GLY A 133 -63.96 -9.18 -16.96
C GLY A 133 -63.70 -7.69 -17.27
N MET A 134 -63.66 -6.81 -16.26
CA MET A 134 -63.29 -5.41 -16.41
C MET A 134 -61.78 -5.22 -16.19
N PHE A 135 -61.19 -4.37 -17.04
CA PHE A 135 -59.77 -4.01 -17.00
C PHE A 135 -59.62 -2.64 -16.34
N TYR A 136 -58.81 -2.54 -15.29
CA TYR A 136 -58.42 -1.26 -14.69
C TYR A 136 -56.91 -1.10 -14.82
N ASP A 137 -56.49 0.01 -15.44
CA ASP A 137 -55.10 0.44 -15.59
C ASP A 137 -54.88 1.71 -14.75
N GLN A 138 -53.87 1.69 -13.89
CA GLN A 138 -53.47 2.84 -13.08
C GLN A 138 -51.95 2.97 -13.11
N SER A 139 -51.46 4.10 -13.63
CA SER A 139 -50.04 4.47 -13.62
C SER A 139 -49.78 5.57 -12.59
N ASN A 140 -48.80 5.39 -11.71
CA ASN A 140 -48.31 6.44 -10.82
C ASN A 140 -46.82 6.73 -11.09
N ARG A 141 -46.46 8.01 -11.20
CA ARG A 141 -45.08 8.47 -11.46
C ARG A 141 -44.66 9.42 -10.36
N GLN A 142 -43.60 9.06 -9.63
CA GLN A 142 -43.02 9.88 -8.57
C GLN A 142 -41.53 10.05 -8.83
N GLY A 143 -41.01 11.28 -8.70
CA GLY A 143 -39.61 11.58 -8.97
C GLY A 143 -39.02 12.49 -7.91
N ASP A 144 -37.82 12.15 -7.45
CA ASP A 144 -37.07 12.87 -6.43
C ASP A 144 -35.70 13.28 -7.00
N GLU A 145 -35.30 14.53 -6.78
CA GLU A 145 -34.00 15.09 -7.18
C GLU A 145 -33.10 15.19 -5.95
N TRP A 146 -31.83 14.82 -6.10
CA TRP A 146 -30.84 14.92 -5.04
C TRP A 146 -29.51 15.46 -5.55
N SER A 147 -28.90 16.32 -4.74
CA SER A 147 -27.57 16.89 -4.93
C SER A 147 -26.86 16.87 -3.58
N SER A 148 -25.58 16.50 -3.59
CA SER A 148 -24.74 16.44 -2.38
C SER A 148 -23.39 17.10 -2.61
#